data_AF-A0A816C714-F1
#
_entry.id   AF-A0A816C714-F1
#
_cell.length_a   1.000
_cell.length_b   1.000
_cell.length_c   1.000
_cell.angle_alpha   90.00
_cell.angle_beta   90.00
_cell.angle_gamma   90.00
#
_symmetry.space_group_name_H-M   'P 1'
#
loop_
_entity.id
_entity.type
_entity.pdbx_description
1 polymer ?
#
loop_
_entity_poly.entity_id
_entity_poly.type
_entity_poly.pdbx_seq_one_letter_code
_entity_poly.pdbx_strand_id
1 'polypeptide(L)'
;IQQTTHNVALSPQSILIDFEVASWNAFSRNFPTARVKGSHFHFAQNIWKKIKKYGLTKLILNNDNARRQVANLTALPLLPSNEINEAFSNIIESFFELGDKCIRLTDYVLKTYIEEPRYLIDFWSHFDLIGKRPGTNNHVEGYHGHCEIHPHLRAWIRYIQEGEQSTTSRYEQAQQHTTRRKKRRTVNNDLRLTEATKSYFNGPLGSEDYQATLRSLSYRYIVVLDNDSNS
;
A
#
# COMPACT_ATOMS: atom_id res chain seq x y z
N ILE A 1 -9.53 22.58 26.10
CA ILE A 1 -9.40 21.16 26.49
C ILE A 1 -10.75 20.52 26.18
N GLN A 2 -10.92 19.92 25.01
CA GLN A 2 -12.14 19.18 24.69
C GLN A 2 -12.00 17.77 25.26
N GLN A 3 -12.85 17.45 26.24
CA GLN A 3 -12.99 16.12 26.83
C GLN A 3 -13.85 15.28 25.90
N THR A 4 -13.28 14.22 25.31
CA THR A 4 -14.06 13.14 24.69
C THR A 4 -14.40 12.10 25.76
N THR A 5 -15.66 11.70 25.82
CA THR A 5 -16.33 10.93 26.90
C THR A 5 -15.95 9.45 26.99
N HIS A 6 -14.93 8.98 26.27
CA HIS A 6 -14.38 7.64 26.42
C HIS A 6 -12.86 7.73 26.50
N ASN A 7 -12.34 7.60 27.72
CA ASN A 7 -10.93 7.71 28.05
C ASN A 7 -10.19 6.43 27.65
N VAL A 8 -10.10 6.18 26.33
CA VAL A 8 -9.45 5.01 25.76
C VAL A 8 -8.03 5.40 25.40
N ALA A 9 -7.07 4.91 26.18
CA ALA A 9 -5.66 5.06 25.82
C ALA A 9 -5.37 4.21 24.57
N LEU A 10 -5.15 4.87 23.43
CA LEU A 10 -4.71 4.21 22.21
C LEU A 10 -3.22 3.86 22.33
N SER A 11 -2.90 2.57 22.36
CA SER A 11 -1.52 2.06 22.36
C SER A 11 -1.30 1.13 21.16
N PRO A 12 -1.34 1.65 19.92
CA PRO A 12 -1.15 0.83 18.73
C PRO A 12 0.29 0.31 18.67
N GLN A 13 0.46 -0.99 18.40
CA GLN A 13 1.78 -1.55 18.10
C GLN A 13 2.32 -1.05 16.76
N SER A 14 1.43 -0.61 15.87
CA SER A 14 1.80 -0.12 14.56
C SER A 14 0.78 0.77 13.90
N ILE A 15 1.26 1.69 13.07
CA ILE A 15 0.44 2.64 12.33
C ILE A 15 0.84 2.58 10.86
N LEU A 16 -0.15 2.49 9.98
CA LEU A 16 0.04 2.59 8.54
C LEU A 16 -0.43 3.97 8.09
N ILE A 17 0.42 4.68 7.37
CA ILE A 17 0.14 6.05 6.93
C ILE A 17 0.29 6.18 5.41
N ASP A 18 -0.23 7.27 4.89
CA ASP A 18 0.12 7.76 3.55
C ASP A 18 1.58 8.26 3.50
N PHE A 19 2.05 8.57 2.29
CA PHE A 19 3.39 9.12 2.08
C PHE A 19 3.39 10.65 2.24
N GLU A 20 2.80 11.15 3.33
CA GLU A 20 2.82 12.56 3.71
C GLU A 20 3.70 12.81 4.94
N VAL A 21 4.56 13.83 4.85
CA VAL A 21 5.49 14.21 5.94
C VAL A 21 4.72 14.66 7.18
N ALA A 22 3.57 15.32 7.00
CA ALA A 22 2.72 15.77 8.09
C ALA A 22 2.17 14.58 8.89
N SER A 23 1.65 13.55 8.21
CA SER A 23 1.20 12.30 8.82
C SER A 23 2.32 11.62 9.59
N TRP A 24 3.50 11.46 8.96
CA TRP A 24 4.66 10.87 9.62
C TRP A 24 5.03 11.59 10.91
N ASN A 25 5.13 12.92 10.87
CA ASN A 25 5.50 13.74 12.02
C ASN A 25 4.44 13.67 13.12
N ALA A 26 3.15 13.72 12.76
CA ALA A 26 2.06 13.66 13.71
C ALA A 26 2.02 12.31 14.43
N PHE A 27 2.07 11.19 13.70
CA PHE A 27 1.98 9.87 14.32
C PHE A 27 3.24 9.48 15.08
N SER A 28 4.43 9.84 14.58
CA SER A 28 5.69 9.59 15.31
C SER A 28 5.77 10.38 16.62
N ARG A 29 5.20 11.59 16.65
CA ARG A 29 5.17 12.43 17.86
C ARG A 29 4.15 11.96 18.88
N ASN A 30 2.95 11.57 18.44
CA ASN A 30 1.86 11.18 19.34
C ASN A 30 1.92 9.70 19.77
N PHE A 31 2.57 8.84 18.99
CA PHE A 31 2.71 7.40 19.27
C PHE A 31 4.17 6.96 19.11
N PRO A 32 5.09 7.43 19.95
CA PRO A 32 6.53 7.20 19.79
C PRO A 32 6.93 5.72 19.92
N THR A 33 6.11 4.90 20.56
CA THR A 33 6.32 3.45 20.71
C THR A 33 5.76 2.63 19.55
N ALA A 34 4.94 3.23 18.69
CA ALA A 34 4.31 2.54 17.58
C ALA A 34 5.25 2.48 16.38
N ARG A 35 5.30 1.32 15.68
CA ARG A 35 6.02 1.22 14.41
C ARG A 35 5.20 1.86 13.29
N VAL A 36 5.55 3.09 12.91
CA VAL A 36 4.96 3.81 11.78
C VAL A 36 5.54 3.28 10.47
N LYS A 37 4.67 2.96 9.50
CA LYS A 37 5.03 2.39 8.19
C LYS A 37 4.20 3.04 7.09
N GLY A 38 4.78 3.18 5.90
CA GLY A 38 4.04 3.59 4.71
C GLY A 38 3.06 2.51 4.30
N SER A 39 1.92 2.89 3.71
CA SER A 39 0.95 1.91 3.22
C SER A 39 1.33 1.40 1.83
N HIS A 40 1.45 0.07 1.69
CA HIS A 40 1.58 -0.61 0.39
C HIS A 40 0.55 -0.17 -0.65
N PHE A 41 -0.69 0.10 -0.24
CA PHE A 41 -1.73 0.57 -1.16
C PHE A 41 -1.42 1.96 -1.70
N HIS A 42 -1.02 2.90 -0.84
CA HIS A 42 -0.65 4.24 -1.28
C HIS A 42 0.62 4.21 -2.14
N PHE A 43 1.57 3.31 -1.84
CA PHE A 43 2.73 3.09 -2.69
C PHE A 43 2.31 2.67 -4.11
N ALA A 44 1.47 1.63 -4.23
CA ALA A 44 0.94 1.17 -5.51
C ALA A 44 0.09 2.25 -6.23
N GLN A 45 -0.73 2.99 -5.49
CA GLN A 45 -1.53 4.09 -6.02
C GLN A 45 -0.66 5.22 -6.56
N ASN A 46 0.42 5.59 -5.87
CA ASN A 46 1.35 6.62 -6.33
C ASN A 46 2.05 6.21 -7.63
N ILE A 47 2.43 4.94 -7.77
CA ILE A 47 2.95 4.39 -9.04
C ILE A 47 1.90 4.50 -10.14
N TRP A 48 0.65 4.10 -9.87
CA TRP A 48 -0.43 4.14 -10.86
C TRP A 48 -0.77 5.57 -11.32
N LYS A 49 -0.78 6.54 -10.40
CA LYS A 49 -0.94 7.97 -10.73
C LYS A 49 0.13 8.44 -11.72
N LYS A 50 1.38 7.99 -11.57
CA LYS A 50 2.48 8.31 -12.51
C LYS A 50 2.34 7.60 -13.85
N ILE A 51 1.94 6.34 -13.85
CA ILE A 51 1.62 5.58 -15.07
C ILE A 51 0.61 6.36 -15.93
N LYS A 52 -0.49 6.83 -15.32
CA LYS A 52 -1.49 7.65 -16.01
C LYS A 52 -0.92 8.98 -16.49
N LYS A 53 -0.23 9.70 -15.61
CA LYS A 53 0.39 10.99 -15.94
C LYS A 53 1.35 10.90 -17.12
N TYR A 54 2.08 9.81 -17.27
CA TYR A 54 3.02 9.59 -18.38
C TYR A 54 2.37 8.95 -19.61
N GLY A 55 1.08 8.63 -19.55
CA GLY A 55 0.33 8.02 -20.66
C GLY A 55 0.80 6.59 -20.96
N LEU A 56 1.15 5.83 -19.93
CA LEU A 56 1.62 4.44 -20.04
C LEU A 56 0.49 3.41 -20.00
N THR A 57 -0.76 3.81 -19.69
CA THR A 57 -1.90 2.89 -19.52
C THR A 57 -2.10 1.99 -20.75
N LYS A 58 -2.12 2.56 -21.96
CA LYS A 58 -2.28 1.77 -23.20
C LYS A 58 -1.13 0.79 -23.42
N LEU A 59 0.10 1.15 -23.07
CA LEU A 59 1.25 0.24 -23.18
C LEU A 59 1.10 -0.94 -22.22
N ILE A 60 0.77 -0.66 -20.96
CA ILE A 60 0.60 -1.68 -19.91
C ILE A 60 -0.56 -2.63 -20.22
N LEU A 61 -1.64 -2.12 -20.82
CA LEU A 61 -2.77 -2.97 -21.22
C LEU A 61 -2.43 -3.90 -22.38
N ASN A 62 -1.60 -3.47 -23.34
CA ASN A 62 -1.32 -4.21 -24.57
C ASN A 62 0.02 -4.98 -24.56
N ASN A 63 0.89 -4.77 -23.57
CA ASN A 63 2.20 -5.41 -23.51
C ASN A 63 2.37 -6.16 -22.17
N ASP A 64 2.46 -7.49 -22.26
CA ASP A 64 2.57 -8.37 -21.10
C ASP A 64 3.86 -8.14 -20.30
N ASN A 65 4.97 -7.80 -20.96
CA ASN A 65 6.21 -7.46 -20.27
C ASN A 65 6.05 -6.16 -19.46
N ALA A 66 5.50 -5.10 -20.08
CA ALA A 66 5.23 -3.84 -19.37
C ALA A 66 4.32 -4.07 -18.16
N ARG A 67 3.26 -4.87 -18.33
CA ARG A 67 2.33 -5.24 -17.24
C ARG A 67 3.03 -6.00 -16.12
N ARG A 68 3.89 -6.96 -16.48
CA ARG A 68 4.69 -7.75 -15.53
C ARG A 68 5.64 -6.88 -14.71
N GLN A 69 6.32 -5.94 -15.36
CA GLN A 69 7.26 -5.06 -14.67
C GLN A 69 6.56 -4.05 -13.77
N VAL A 70 5.37 -3.56 -14.14
CA VAL A 70 4.55 -2.76 -13.22
C VAL A 70 4.14 -3.59 -12.00
N ALA A 71 3.75 -4.86 -12.18
CA ALA A 71 3.44 -5.75 -11.07
C ALA A 71 4.65 -5.96 -10.16
N ASN A 72 5.86 -6.19 -10.72
CA ASN A 72 7.11 -6.26 -9.96
C ASN A 72 7.38 -4.96 -9.19
N LEU A 73 7.21 -3.81 -9.83
CA LEU A 73 7.41 -2.49 -9.22
C LEU A 73 6.50 -2.27 -8.02
N THR A 74 5.21 -2.63 -8.14
CA THR A 74 4.26 -2.55 -7.03
C THR A 74 4.53 -3.58 -5.93
N ALA A 75 5.22 -4.69 -6.26
CA ALA A 75 5.55 -5.76 -5.32
C ALA A 75 6.83 -5.51 -4.51
N LEU A 76 7.65 -4.50 -4.87
CA LEU A 76 8.91 -4.18 -4.16
C LEU A 76 8.76 -4.11 -2.63
N PRO A 77 7.69 -3.51 -2.06
CA PRO A 77 7.52 -3.45 -0.61
C PRO A 77 7.36 -4.82 0.06
N LEU A 78 7.07 -5.87 -0.70
CA LEU A 78 6.88 -7.23 -0.22
C LEU A 78 8.15 -8.05 -0.30
N LEU A 79 9.26 -7.50 -0.79
CA LEU A 79 10.57 -8.15 -0.81
C LEU A 79 11.37 -7.85 0.47
N PRO A 80 12.34 -8.71 0.83
CA PRO A 80 13.34 -8.36 1.83
C PRO A 80 14.07 -7.07 1.47
N SER A 81 14.33 -6.21 2.45
CA SER A 81 14.91 -4.88 2.21
C SER A 81 16.26 -4.94 1.47
N ASN A 82 17.04 -6.01 1.66
CA ASN A 82 18.33 -6.23 1.01
C ASN A 82 18.22 -6.64 -0.47
N GLU A 83 17.06 -7.13 -0.92
CA GLU A 83 16.84 -7.58 -2.31
C GLU A 83 16.17 -6.50 -3.18
N ILE A 84 15.61 -5.45 -2.55
CA ILE A 84 14.85 -4.40 -3.23
C ILE A 84 15.68 -3.70 -4.30
N ASN A 85 16.94 -3.38 -4.02
CA ASN A 85 17.80 -2.68 -4.97
C ASN A 85 18.08 -3.52 -6.21
N GLU A 86 18.42 -4.80 -6.02
CA GLU A 86 18.66 -5.74 -7.13
C GLU A 86 17.40 -5.97 -7.96
N ALA A 87 16.27 -6.24 -7.30
CA ALA A 87 14.98 -6.40 -7.97
C ALA A 87 14.60 -5.15 -8.77
N PHE A 88 14.89 -3.95 -8.26
CA PHE A 88 14.62 -2.71 -8.94
C PHE A 88 15.55 -2.47 -10.14
N SER A 89 16.84 -2.81 -10.06
CA SER A 89 17.77 -2.78 -11.20
C SER A 89 17.27 -3.64 -12.37
N ASN A 90 16.80 -4.86 -12.09
CA ASN A 90 16.23 -5.75 -13.12
C ASN A 90 14.97 -5.15 -13.79
N ILE A 91 14.17 -4.38 -13.03
CA ILE A 91 13.01 -3.66 -13.58
C ILE A 91 13.48 -2.51 -14.48
N ILE A 92 14.51 -1.76 -14.09
CA ILE A 92 15.08 -0.67 -14.90
C ILE A 92 15.54 -1.20 -16.26
N GLU A 93 16.33 -2.27 -16.27
CA GLU A 93 16.80 -2.90 -17.51
C GLU A 93 15.63 -3.32 -18.40
N SER A 94 14.62 -3.97 -17.82
CA SER A 94 13.43 -4.40 -18.56
C SER A 94 12.58 -3.23 -19.10
N PHE A 95 12.58 -2.09 -18.40
CA PHE A 95 11.84 -0.89 -18.80
C PHE A 95 12.59 -0.03 -19.81
N PHE A 96 13.91 -0.10 -19.85
CA PHE A 96 14.74 0.58 -20.83
C PHE A 96 14.31 0.22 -22.27
N GLU A 97 14.11 -1.08 -22.51
CA GLU A 97 13.65 -1.63 -23.80
C GLU A 97 12.20 -1.25 -24.17
N LEU A 98 11.42 -0.68 -23.23
CA LEU A 98 10.03 -0.29 -23.43
C LEU A 98 9.84 1.20 -23.71
N GLY A 99 10.94 1.98 -23.68
CA GLY A 99 11.02 3.37 -24.14
C GLY A 99 10.95 4.45 -23.05
N ASP A 100 11.19 5.70 -23.44
CA ASP A 100 11.46 6.84 -22.55
C ASP A 100 10.41 7.11 -21.46
N LYS A 101 9.14 6.76 -21.73
CA LYS A 101 8.07 6.92 -20.73
C LYS A 101 8.24 5.95 -19.57
N CYS A 102 8.71 4.73 -19.83
CA CYS A 102 9.03 3.74 -18.79
C CYS A 102 10.28 4.16 -18.01
N ILE A 103 11.30 4.70 -18.68
CA ILE A 103 12.48 5.27 -18.03
C ILE A 103 12.09 6.39 -17.06
N ARG A 104 11.20 7.31 -17.48
CA ARG A 104 10.67 8.36 -16.60
C ARG A 104 9.89 7.82 -15.39
N LEU A 105 9.29 6.63 -15.50
CA LEU A 105 8.62 5.97 -14.38
C LEU A 105 9.64 5.40 -13.39
N THR A 106 10.68 4.73 -13.87
CA THR A 106 11.76 4.23 -12.99
C THR A 106 12.54 5.37 -12.36
N ASP A 107 12.85 6.46 -13.07
CA ASP A 107 13.51 7.63 -12.49
C ASP A 107 12.72 8.21 -11.32
N TYR A 108 11.39 8.26 -11.45
CA TYR A 108 10.53 8.69 -10.36
C TYR A 108 10.65 7.77 -9.15
N VAL A 109 10.64 6.45 -9.35
CA VAL A 109 10.74 5.49 -8.25
C VAL A 109 12.12 5.53 -7.60
N LEU A 110 13.18 5.56 -8.39
CA LEU A 110 14.57 5.67 -7.96
C LEU A 110 14.74 6.89 -7.03
N LYS A 111 14.33 8.07 -7.50
CA LYS A 111 14.45 9.33 -6.74
C LYS A 111 13.55 9.40 -5.51
N THR A 112 12.36 8.78 -5.57
CA THR A 112 11.38 8.91 -4.48
C THR A 112 11.61 7.89 -3.37
N TYR A 113 12.07 6.69 -3.71
CA TYR A 113 12.05 5.53 -2.80
C TYR A 113 13.41 4.82 -2.63
N ILE A 114 14.42 5.08 -3.46
CA ILE A 114 15.68 4.31 -3.46
C ILE A 114 16.92 5.16 -3.13
N GLU A 115 17.30 6.15 -3.95
CA GLU A 115 18.61 6.85 -3.83
C GLU A 115 18.69 7.88 -2.71
N GLU A 116 17.76 8.84 -2.70
CA GLU A 116 17.65 9.87 -1.66
C GLU A 116 16.23 9.87 -1.12
N PRO A 117 15.78 8.74 -0.56
CA PRO A 117 14.38 8.58 -0.35
C PRO A 117 13.97 9.48 0.81
N ARG A 118 12.94 10.31 0.57
CA ARG A 118 12.27 11.04 1.64
C ARG A 118 11.80 10.11 2.76
N TYR A 119 11.66 8.82 2.47
CA TYR A 119 11.34 7.76 3.39
C TYR A 119 12.25 6.54 3.20
N LEU A 120 13.02 6.16 4.23
CA LEU A 120 13.90 5.00 4.20
C LEU A 120 13.19 3.72 3.72
N ILE A 121 13.92 2.78 3.11
CA ILE A 121 13.36 1.49 2.65
C ILE A 121 12.56 0.80 3.75
N ASP A 122 13.08 0.80 4.98
CA ASP A 122 12.41 0.23 6.14
C ASP A 122 11.09 0.91 6.50
N PHE A 123 10.81 2.12 6.04
CA PHE A 123 9.51 2.75 6.23
C PHE A 123 8.42 2.06 5.41
N TRP A 124 8.72 1.72 4.16
CA TRP A 124 7.73 1.22 3.21
C TRP A 124 7.84 -0.28 2.93
N SER A 125 8.95 -0.93 3.30
CA SER A 125 9.08 -2.40 3.29
C SER A 125 8.14 -3.04 4.31
N HIS A 126 7.44 -4.09 3.88
CA HIS A 126 6.45 -4.84 4.64
C HIS A 126 6.83 -6.29 4.87
N PHE A 127 7.94 -6.79 4.31
CA PHE A 127 8.34 -8.20 4.40
C PHE A 127 8.27 -8.75 5.84
N ASP A 128 8.89 -8.06 6.80
CA ASP A 128 8.92 -8.46 8.21
C ASP A 128 7.54 -8.51 8.90
N LEU A 129 6.54 -7.86 8.30
CA LEU A 129 5.18 -7.70 8.83
C LEU A 129 4.20 -8.71 8.23
N ILE A 130 4.59 -9.40 7.16
CA ILE A 130 3.76 -10.42 6.52
C ILE A 130 3.47 -11.53 7.55
N GLY A 131 2.18 -11.85 7.73
CA GLY A 131 1.73 -12.86 8.69
C GLY A 131 1.76 -12.44 10.17
N LYS A 132 2.35 -11.28 10.52
CA LYS A 132 2.40 -10.78 11.91
C LYS A 132 1.34 -9.73 12.23
N ARG A 133 0.74 -9.11 11.21
CA ARG A 133 -0.37 -8.16 11.36
C ARG A 133 -1.64 -8.73 10.71
N PRO A 134 -2.85 -8.45 11.26
CA PRO A 134 -4.08 -8.67 10.54
C PRO A 134 -3.97 -7.96 9.19
N GLY A 135 -4.00 -8.76 8.10
CA GLY A 135 -3.51 -8.40 6.78
C GLY A 135 -3.93 -7.02 6.25
N THR A 136 -3.01 -6.47 5.46
CA THR A 136 -3.06 -5.22 4.70
C THR A 136 -4.46 -4.74 4.30
N ASN A 137 -4.73 -3.49 4.67
CA ASN A 137 -5.45 -2.48 3.88
C ASN A 137 -6.95 -2.63 3.57
N ASN A 138 -7.62 -3.70 4.00
CA ASN A 138 -9.06 -3.85 3.72
C ASN A 138 -9.95 -2.73 4.35
N HIS A 139 -9.41 -1.94 5.29
CA HIS A 139 -10.09 -0.76 5.89
C HIS A 139 -9.91 0.55 5.11
N VAL A 140 -8.77 0.74 4.44
CA VAL A 140 -8.45 1.97 3.69
C VAL A 140 -9.08 1.90 2.30
N GLU A 141 -9.09 0.73 1.67
CA GLU A 141 -9.83 0.46 0.42
C GLU A 141 -11.33 0.78 0.54
N GLY A 142 -11.95 0.45 1.68
CA GLY A 142 -13.36 0.77 1.91
C GLY A 142 -13.63 2.23 2.29
N TYR A 143 -12.60 2.99 2.69
CA TYR A 143 -12.74 4.39 3.09
C TYR A 143 -12.54 5.35 1.91
N HIS A 144 -11.68 4.99 0.94
CA HIS A 144 -11.46 5.82 -0.25
C HIS A 144 -12.60 5.79 -1.26
N GLY A 145 -13.40 4.73 -1.33
CA GLY A 145 -14.60 4.69 -2.18
C GLY A 145 -15.73 5.66 -1.79
N HIS A 146 -15.54 6.46 -0.73
CA HIS A 146 -16.45 7.55 -0.32
C HIS A 146 -15.86 8.95 -0.57
N CYS A 147 -14.63 9.07 -1.07
CA CYS A 147 -13.89 10.33 -1.05
C CYS A 147 -13.52 10.78 -2.47
N GLU A 148 -14.51 11.22 -3.24
CA GLU A 148 -14.33 11.87 -4.54
C GLU A 148 -15.02 13.23 -4.60
N ILE A 149 -15.06 14.02 -3.52
CA ILE A 149 -15.68 15.35 -3.60
C ILE A 149 -14.97 16.36 -2.69
N HIS A 150 -14.36 17.38 -3.30
CA HIS A 150 -14.30 18.70 -2.68
C HIS A 150 -14.99 19.69 -3.62
N PRO A 151 -16.12 20.27 -3.17
CA PRO A 151 -16.01 21.68 -2.81
C PRO A 151 -16.84 22.12 -1.58
N HIS A 152 -16.38 23.23 -0.97
CA HIS A 152 -16.92 24.05 0.15
C HIS A 152 -16.96 23.50 1.59
N LEU A 153 -16.57 24.36 2.54
CA LEU A 153 -16.32 24.11 3.98
C LEU A 153 -17.38 23.27 4.71
N ARG A 154 -18.66 23.40 4.35
CA ARG A 154 -19.75 22.62 4.94
C ARG A 154 -19.70 21.14 4.56
N ALA A 155 -19.28 20.82 3.33
CA ALA A 155 -19.07 19.44 2.90
C ALA A 155 -17.86 18.81 3.63
N TRP A 156 -16.82 19.60 3.90
CA TRP A 156 -15.66 19.18 4.68
C TRP A 156 -16.01 18.91 6.16
N ILE A 157 -16.81 19.78 6.79
CA ILE A 157 -17.29 19.57 8.17
C ILE A 157 -18.17 18.31 8.24
N ARG A 158 -19.07 18.12 7.28
CA ARG A 158 -19.91 16.92 7.22
C ARG A 158 -19.08 15.65 7.00
N TYR A 159 -18.06 15.72 6.14
CA TYR A 159 -17.10 14.64 5.93
C TYR A 159 -16.34 14.26 7.21
N ILE A 160 -15.87 15.24 7.98
CA ILE A 160 -15.21 14.98 9.27
C ILE A 160 -16.19 14.31 10.25
N GLN A 161 -17.44 14.79 10.31
CA GLN A 161 -18.48 14.22 11.17
C GLN A 161 -18.86 12.79 10.76
N GLU A 162 -18.95 12.49 9.45
CA GLU A 162 -19.20 11.15 8.92
C GLU A 162 -18.01 10.21 9.16
N GLY A 163 -16.77 10.73 9.05
CA GLY A 163 -15.56 10.01 9.40
C GLY A 163 -15.46 9.66 10.89
N GLU A 164 -15.85 10.59 11.76
CA GLU A 164 -15.94 10.38 13.21
C GLU A 164 -17.03 9.37 13.56
N GLN A 165 -18.23 9.47 12.96
CA GLN A 165 -19.32 8.51 13.16
C GLN A 165 -18.95 7.10 12.66
N SER A 166 -18.27 6.99 11.51
CA SER A 166 -17.78 5.71 10.97
C SER A 166 -16.72 5.09 11.87
N THR A 167 -15.81 5.90 12.40
CA THR A 167 -14.76 5.44 13.33
C THR A 167 -15.36 5.02 14.68
N THR A 168 -16.32 5.78 15.19
CA THR A 168 -17.05 5.49 16.45
C THR A 168 -17.89 4.22 16.31
N SER A 169 -18.62 4.07 15.21
CA SER A 169 -19.39 2.84 14.93
C SER A 169 -18.50 1.60 14.83
N ARG A 170 -17.30 1.73 14.24
CA ARG A 170 -16.31 0.64 14.18
C ARG A 170 -15.73 0.32 15.55
N TYR A 171 -15.51 1.34 16.38
CA TYR A 171 -15.07 1.18 17.76
C TYR A 171 -16.13 0.44 18.58
N GLU A 172 -17.40 0.84 18.49
CA GLU A 172 -18.53 0.17 19.15
C GLU A 172 -18.70 -1.28 18.68
N GLN A 173 -18.58 -1.55 17.37
CA GLN A 173 -18.57 -2.91 16.82
C GLN A 173 -17.40 -3.76 17.34
N ALA A 174 -16.21 -3.16 17.49
CA ALA A 174 -15.05 -3.85 18.06
C ALA A 174 -15.24 -4.17 19.56
N GLN A 175 -15.87 -3.26 20.31
CA GLN A 175 -16.25 -3.48 21.72
C GLN A 175 -17.33 -4.56 21.88
N GLN A 176 -18.26 -4.66 20.92
CA GLN A 176 -19.29 -5.70 20.87
C GLN A 176 -18.79 -7.03 20.27
N HIS A 177 -17.51 -7.15 19.94
CA HIS A 177 -16.90 -8.28 19.23
C HIS A 177 -17.57 -8.64 17.87
N THR A 178 -18.35 -7.74 17.29
CA THR A 178 -19.05 -7.93 16.01
C THR A 178 -18.27 -7.26 14.88
N THR A 179 -17.17 -7.88 14.44
CA THR A 179 -16.42 -7.35 13.28
C THR A 179 -17.02 -7.81 11.95
N ARG A 180 -17.05 -6.92 10.95
CA ARG A 180 -17.50 -7.26 9.60
C ARG A 180 -16.58 -8.34 9.02
N ARG A 181 -17.17 -9.47 8.60
CA ARG A 181 -16.43 -10.61 8.06
C ARG A 181 -15.61 -10.18 6.82
N LYS A 182 -14.30 -10.42 6.85
CA LYS A 182 -13.42 -10.21 5.68
C LYS A 182 -13.94 -11.02 4.48
N LYS A 183 -13.84 -10.44 3.28
CA LYS A 183 -14.16 -11.16 2.04
C LYS A 183 -13.26 -12.41 1.95
N ARG A 184 -13.86 -13.56 1.60
CA ARG A 184 -13.17 -14.86 1.50
C ARG A 184 -11.90 -14.80 0.65
N ARG A 185 -11.96 -14.04 -0.46
CA ARG A 185 -10.85 -13.82 -1.40
C ARG A 185 -9.71 -12.97 -0.85
N THR A 186 -9.96 -12.10 0.13
CA THR A 186 -8.91 -11.33 0.83
C THR A 186 -8.18 -12.25 1.80
N VAL A 187 -8.93 -13.03 2.57
CA VAL A 187 -8.37 -14.01 3.52
C VAL A 187 -7.46 -15.03 2.81
N ASN A 188 -7.92 -15.59 1.67
CA ASN A 188 -7.11 -16.54 0.91
C ASN A 188 -5.80 -15.90 0.38
N ASN A 189 -5.85 -14.66 -0.08
CA ASN A 189 -4.66 -13.96 -0.54
C ASN A 189 -3.67 -13.66 0.60
N ASP A 190 -4.17 -13.23 1.76
CA ASP A 190 -3.34 -13.01 2.96
C ASP A 190 -2.63 -14.33 3.37
N LEU A 191 -3.34 -15.46 3.30
CA LEU A 191 -2.78 -16.78 3.54
C LEU A 191 -1.72 -17.14 2.50
N ARG A 192 -2.00 -17.01 1.21
CA ARG A 192 -1.02 -17.27 0.13
C ARG A 192 0.24 -16.44 0.28
N LEU A 193 0.11 -15.14 0.61
CA LEU A 193 1.26 -14.27 0.83
C LEU A 193 2.08 -14.73 2.05
N THR A 194 1.39 -15.10 3.13
CA THR A 194 2.03 -15.56 4.37
C THR A 194 2.76 -16.89 4.17
N GLU A 195 2.13 -17.85 3.50
CA GLU A 195 2.72 -19.15 3.17
C GLU A 195 3.92 -18.99 2.24
N ALA A 196 3.79 -18.22 1.15
CA ALA A 196 4.89 -17.99 0.22
C ALA A 196 6.09 -17.31 0.92
N THR A 197 5.84 -16.35 1.79
CA THR A 197 6.90 -15.65 2.55
C THR A 197 7.60 -16.59 3.53
N LYS A 198 6.84 -17.46 4.21
CA LYS A 198 7.42 -18.50 5.09
C LYS A 198 8.25 -19.50 4.30
N SER A 199 7.75 -19.97 3.16
CA SER A 199 8.46 -20.90 2.29
C SER A 199 9.69 -20.26 1.64
N TYR A 200 9.67 -18.96 1.36
CA TYR A 200 10.85 -18.23 0.90
C TYR A 200 11.90 -18.11 2.00
N PHE A 201 11.50 -17.64 3.18
CA PHE A 201 12.40 -17.45 4.31
C PHE A 201 13.04 -18.76 4.80
N ASN A 202 12.28 -19.86 4.80
CA ASN A 202 12.77 -21.16 5.25
C ASN A 202 13.56 -21.93 4.16
N GLY A 203 13.69 -21.38 2.95
CA GLY A 203 14.45 -21.96 1.85
C GLY A 203 13.75 -22.90 0.84
N PRO A 204 12.54 -23.48 1.04
CA PRO A 204 11.94 -24.36 0.03
C PRO A 204 11.40 -23.64 -1.22
N LEU A 205 11.29 -22.31 -1.23
CA LEU A 205 10.82 -21.53 -2.38
C LEU A 205 11.94 -20.64 -2.92
N GLY A 206 12.25 -20.73 -4.21
CA GLY A 206 13.24 -19.86 -4.86
C GLY A 206 12.77 -18.41 -5.02
N SER A 207 13.71 -17.49 -5.25
CA SER A 207 13.40 -16.06 -5.42
C SER A 207 12.49 -15.80 -6.62
N GLU A 208 12.69 -16.50 -7.74
CA GLU A 208 11.83 -16.36 -8.93
C GLU A 208 10.37 -16.75 -8.65
N ASP A 209 10.15 -17.87 -7.96
CA ASP A 209 8.82 -18.38 -7.60
C ASP A 209 8.14 -17.48 -6.56
N TYR A 210 8.92 -16.95 -5.62
CA TYR A 210 8.43 -15.98 -4.66
C TYR A 210 7.96 -14.71 -5.37
N GLN A 211 8.80 -14.13 -6.23
CA GLN A 211 8.45 -12.96 -7.02
C GLN A 211 7.26 -13.23 -7.96
N ALA A 212 7.14 -14.44 -8.52
CA ALA A 212 5.97 -14.85 -9.31
C ALA A 212 4.67 -14.82 -8.49
N THR A 213 4.74 -15.31 -7.24
CA THR A 213 3.62 -15.25 -6.31
C THR A 213 3.25 -13.81 -5.98
N LEU A 214 4.24 -12.96 -5.67
CA LEU A 214 4.03 -11.55 -5.37
C LEU A 214 3.40 -10.80 -6.55
N ARG A 215 3.86 -11.04 -7.78
CA ARG A 215 3.26 -10.49 -9.00
C ARG A 215 1.77 -10.83 -9.07
N SER A 216 1.42 -12.10 -8.90
CA SER A 216 0.03 -12.57 -8.98
C SER A 216 -0.91 -11.88 -7.97
N LEU A 217 -0.38 -11.51 -6.79
CA LEU A 217 -1.12 -10.80 -5.76
C LEU A 217 -1.18 -9.29 -6.04
N SER A 218 -0.11 -8.73 -6.59
CA SER A 218 0.03 -7.30 -6.90
C SER A 218 -0.84 -6.84 -8.08
N TYR A 219 -1.11 -7.74 -9.03
CA TYR A 219 -2.07 -7.49 -10.13
C TYR A 219 -3.45 -7.05 -9.65
N ARG A 220 -3.86 -7.40 -8.42
CA ARG A 220 -5.13 -6.94 -7.86
C ARG A 220 -5.15 -5.42 -7.65
N TYR A 221 -4.05 -4.82 -7.21
CA TYR A 221 -4.00 -3.38 -7.01
C TYR A 221 -4.17 -2.65 -8.35
N ILE A 222 -3.58 -3.16 -9.44
CA ILE A 222 -3.78 -2.61 -10.78
C ILE A 222 -5.27 -2.62 -11.16
N VAL A 223 -5.97 -3.74 -10.97
CA VAL A 223 -7.40 -3.86 -11.29
C VAL A 223 -8.28 -2.97 -10.39
N VAL A 224 -7.99 -2.87 -9.11
CA VAL A 224 -8.75 -2.00 -8.18
C VAL A 224 -8.53 -0.52 -8.54
N LEU A 225 -7.28 -0.13 -8.79
CA LEU A 225 -6.90 1.25 -9.12
C LEU A 225 -7.33 1.70 -10.52
N ASP A 226 -7.66 0.78 -11.42
CA ASP A 226 -8.26 1.08 -12.72
C ASP A 226 -9.77 1.37 -12.58
N ASN A 227 -10.46 0.69 -11.66
CA ASN A 227 -11.88 0.89 -11.40
C ASN A 227 -12.18 2.17 -10.60
N ASP A 228 -11.36 2.52 -9.60
CA ASP A 228 -11.51 3.72 -8.75
C ASP A 228 -11.18 5.06 -9.46
N SER A 229 -11.29 5.10 -10.78
CA SER A 229 -10.82 6.26 -11.57
C SER A 229 -11.52 6.45 -12.91
N ASN A 230 -12.51 5.59 -13.18
CA ASN A 230 -13.56 5.85 -14.17
C ASN A 230 -14.83 6.40 -13.49
N SER A 231 -14.73 6.79 -12.22
CA SER A 231 -15.71 7.58 -11.44
C SER A 231 -15.32 9.05 -11.42
#